data_AF-A0A9W8NC76-F1
#
_entry.id   AF-A0A9W8NC76-F1
#
_cell.length_a   1.000
_cell.length_b   1.000
_cell.length_c   1.000
_cell.angle_alpha   90.00
_cell.angle_beta   90.00
_cell.angle_gamma   90.00
#
_symmetry.space_group_name_H-M   'P 1'
#
loop_
_entity.id
_entity.type
_entity.pdbx_description
1 polymer ?
#
loop_
_entity_poly.entity_id
_entity_poly.type
_entity_poly.pdbx_seq_one_letter_code
_entity_poly.pdbx_strand_id
1 'polypeptide(L)'
;MSIPLADFTANKSLCESIDFINSANNTISGAIYVRDHALYSGAACRFNGWIGQVSVQATDFSILAIGISTLLVVARMTQPAKISRLQIICVCLSVWIIPLTTGTVATALGVMVPVNNNWCWIAADRTDLRYALTHGWRLAVFFLTVLIYAYIYWFFQRHMKSMLIAEPRSEAEGELLPQASAEGGTGYTSFANDDIRKRSQKMEREVRRMLVLNGYPILYVILWIPGITSRLIQASGNNAVASSRVLMGLQTSTQFVGLANAVTYGWNQQWRQGR
;
A
#
# COMPACT_ATOMS: atom_id res chain seq x y z
N MET A 1 12.10 23.40 -5.76
CA MET A 1 12.99 22.29 -5.34
C MET A 1 12.28 20.98 -5.71
N SER A 2 12.76 20.32 -6.77
CA SER A 2 12.15 19.10 -7.32
C SER A 2 12.83 17.90 -6.70
N ILE A 3 12.05 16.95 -6.20
CA ILE A 3 12.54 15.75 -5.50
C ILE A 3 12.39 14.55 -6.46
N PRO A 4 13.37 13.64 -6.54
CA PRO A 4 13.21 12.38 -7.27
C PRO A 4 11.98 11.61 -6.76
N LEU A 5 11.17 11.02 -7.65
CA LEU A 5 9.99 10.25 -7.23
C LEU A 5 10.34 9.04 -6.32
N ALA A 6 11.58 8.54 -6.36
CA ALA A 6 12.10 7.54 -5.42
C ALA A 6 12.26 8.07 -3.97
N ASP A 7 12.41 9.39 -3.79
CA ASP A 7 12.45 10.03 -2.49
C ASP A 7 11.03 10.39 -1.98
N PHE A 8 9.99 10.32 -2.82
CA PHE A 8 8.60 10.36 -2.37
C PHE A 8 8.27 9.14 -1.49
N THR A 9 8.75 7.95 -1.89
CA THR A 9 8.71 6.74 -1.04
C THR A 9 9.57 6.86 0.23
N ALA A 10 10.52 7.80 0.27
CA ALA A 10 11.34 8.08 1.46
C ALA A 10 10.71 9.14 2.40
N ASN A 11 9.92 10.09 1.88
CA ASN A 11 9.13 11.06 2.65
C ASN A 11 7.78 10.48 3.14
N LYS A 12 7.81 9.20 3.52
CA LYS A 12 6.70 8.41 4.05
C LYS A 12 6.08 8.99 5.30
N SER A 13 6.89 9.61 6.16
CA SER A 13 6.48 10.15 7.45
C SER A 13 5.35 11.19 7.36
N LEU A 14 5.26 11.95 6.27
CA LEU A 14 4.27 13.01 6.10
C LEU A 14 2.84 12.46 5.88
N CYS A 15 2.73 11.28 5.28
CA CYS A 15 1.46 10.64 4.95
C CYS A 15 1.11 9.48 5.94
N GLU A 16 2.09 8.91 6.67
CA GLU A 16 1.91 7.69 7.50
C GLU A 16 1.63 7.94 9.00
N SER A 17 1.65 9.19 9.50
CA SER A 17 1.35 9.52 10.91
C SER A 17 -0.06 9.09 11.38
N ILE A 18 -0.87 8.58 10.48
CA ILE A 18 -2.27 8.15 10.64
C ILE A 18 -2.38 6.84 11.45
N ASP A 19 -1.43 5.92 11.27
CA ASP A 19 -1.49 4.61 11.94
C ASP A 19 -1.32 4.73 13.45
N PHE A 20 -0.52 5.70 13.88
CA PHE A 20 -0.38 6.07 15.29
C PHE A 20 -1.70 6.60 15.86
N ILE A 21 -2.37 7.50 15.12
CA ILE A 21 -3.66 8.07 15.52
C ILE A 21 -4.72 6.97 15.67
N ASN A 22 -4.81 6.05 14.70
CA ASN A 22 -5.75 4.93 14.78
C ASN A 22 -5.47 4.02 15.99
N SER A 23 -4.19 3.66 16.20
CA SER A 23 -3.78 2.79 17.30
C SER A 23 -4.04 3.42 18.66
N ALA A 24 -3.73 4.71 18.82
CA ALA A 24 -4.03 5.48 20.02
C ALA A 24 -5.53 5.56 20.27
N ASN A 25 -6.34 5.83 19.23
CA ASN A 25 -7.80 5.90 19.33
C ASN A 25 -8.42 4.59 19.85
N ASN A 26 -7.95 3.45 19.33
CA ASN A 26 -8.40 2.12 19.76
C ASN A 26 -7.91 1.78 21.17
N THR A 27 -6.69 2.19 21.52
CA THR A 27 -6.12 1.97 22.86
C THR A 27 -6.90 2.74 23.93
N ILE A 28 -7.26 3.99 23.65
CA ILE A 28 -8.06 4.82 24.57
C ILE A 28 -9.42 4.18 24.84
N SER A 29 -10.15 3.77 23.79
CA SER A 29 -11.45 3.11 23.94
C SER A 29 -11.34 1.77 24.66
N GLY A 30 -10.28 0.99 24.37
CA GLY A 30 -9.99 -0.26 25.07
C GLY A 30 -9.69 -0.06 26.55
N ALA A 31 -8.90 0.95 26.91
CA ALA A 31 -8.58 1.27 28.31
C ALA A 31 -9.82 1.68 29.11
N ILE A 32 -10.71 2.47 28.51
CA ILE A 32 -12.00 2.84 29.12
C ILE A 32 -12.86 1.58 29.32
N TYR A 33 -12.94 0.70 28.33
CA TYR A 33 -13.69 -0.55 28.45
C TYR A 33 -13.11 -1.48 29.54
N VAL A 34 -11.80 -1.57 29.69
CA VAL A 34 -11.17 -2.37 30.75
C VAL A 34 -11.50 -1.83 32.15
N ARG A 35 -11.60 -0.50 32.29
CA ARG A 35 -11.94 0.15 33.56
C ARG A 35 -13.43 0.08 33.90
N ASP A 36 -14.28 0.41 32.93
CA ASP A 36 -15.71 0.69 33.16
C ASP A 36 -16.63 -0.42 32.67
N HIS A 37 -16.09 -1.41 31.94
CA HIS A 37 -16.84 -2.48 31.25
C HIS A 37 -17.94 -1.99 30.30
N ALA A 38 -17.95 -0.70 29.97
CA ALA A 38 -18.94 -0.06 29.14
C ALA A 38 -18.36 1.16 28.44
N LEU A 39 -18.89 1.45 27.26
CA LEU A 39 -18.71 2.71 26.56
C LEU A 39 -20.07 3.39 26.45
N TYR A 40 -20.14 4.64 26.88
CA TYR A 40 -21.37 5.42 26.86
C TYR A 40 -21.46 6.28 25.60
N SER A 41 -22.67 6.38 25.05
CA SER A 41 -22.94 7.34 23.98
C SER A 41 -22.73 8.77 24.48
N GLY A 42 -22.09 9.61 23.67
CA GLY A 42 -21.81 11.00 24.06
C GLY A 42 -20.86 11.67 23.08
N ALA A 43 -20.48 12.92 23.38
CA ALA A 43 -19.56 13.68 22.54
C ALA A 43 -18.20 12.99 22.38
N ALA A 44 -17.66 12.41 23.47
CA ALA A 44 -16.41 11.66 23.43
C ALA A 44 -16.49 10.43 22.52
N CYS A 45 -17.59 9.66 22.59
CA CYS A 45 -17.81 8.51 21.72
C CYS A 45 -17.95 8.92 20.24
N ARG A 46 -18.69 9.98 19.95
CA ARG A 46 -18.81 10.51 18.58
C ARG A 46 -17.47 10.96 18.02
N PHE A 47 -16.67 11.65 18.82
CA PHE A 47 -15.35 12.12 18.41
C PHE A 47 -14.36 10.96 18.21
N ASN A 48 -14.33 9.99 19.14
CA ASN A 48 -13.53 8.77 19.01
C ASN A 48 -13.93 7.95 17.77
N GLY A 49 -15.23 7.82 17.50
CA GLY A 49 -15.72 7.14 16.30
C GLY A 49 -15.38 7.89 15.01
N TRP A 50 -15.40 9.23 15.04
CA TRP A 50 -14.94 10.05 13.92
C TRP A 50 -13.44 9.86 13.66
N ILE A 51 -12.60 9.93 14.69
CA ILE A 51 -11.15 9.69 14.56
C ILE A 51 -10.92 8.28 14.01
N GLY A 52 -11.59 7.26 14.55
CA GLY A 52 -11.49 5.89 14.07
C GLY A 52 -11.87 5.79 12.59
N GLN A 53 -13.02 6.31 12.20
CA GLN A 53 -13.52 6.30 10.82
C GLN A 53 -12.59 7.02 9.83
N VAL A 54 -12.03 8.17 10.22
CA VAL A 54 -11.12 8.96 9.38
C VAL A 54 -9.75 8.28 9.28
N SER A 55 -9.14 7.93 10.41
CA SER A 55 -7.76 7.39 10.42
C SER A 55 -7.67 6.05 9.68
N VAL A 56 -8.61 5.14 9.92
CA VAL A 56 -8.66 3.82 9.31
C VAL A 56 -8.73 3.90 7.78
N GLN A 57 -9.58 4.78 7.24
CA GLN A 57 -9.68 4.98 5.79
C GLN A 57 -8.49 5.75 5.22
N ALA A 58 -7.97 6.73 5.95
CA ALA A 58 -6.83 7.51 5.49
C ALA A 58 -5.58 6.62 5.35
N THR A 59 -5.39 5.62 6.22
CA THR A 59 -4.38 4.55 6.01
C THR A 59 -4.59 3.82 4.69
N ASP A 60 -5.83 3.42 4.37
CA ASP A 60 -6.14 2.69 3.15
C ASP A 60 -5.81 3.50 1.89
N PHE A 61 -6.26 4.75 1.84
CA PHE A 61 -5.99 5.64 0.70
C PHE A 61 -4.50 6.00 0.58
N SER A 62 -3.77 6.12 1.69
CA SER A 62 -2.31 6.30 1.67
C SER A 62 -1.60 5.11 1.03
N ILE A 63 -2.02 3.88 1.34
CA ILE A 63 -1.45 2.67 0.72
C ILE A 63 -1.75 2.62 -0.78
N LEU A 64 -2.97 2.97 -1.18
CA LEU A 64 -3.33 3.06 -2.60
C LEU A 64 -2.47 4.12 -3.33
N ALA A 65 -2.27 5.28 -2.74
CA ALA A 65 -1.44 6.34 -3.31
C ALA A 65 0.03 5.91 -3.47
N ILE A 66 0.57 5.15 -2.50
CA ILE A 66 1.89 4.54 -2.59
C ILE A 66 1.93 3.51 -3.74
N GLY A 67 0.91 2.67 -3.88
CA GLY A 67 0.77 1.73 -4.98
C GLY A 67 0.78 2.39 -6.35
N ILE A 68 -0.04 3.42 -6.54
CA ILE A 68 -0.11 4.21 -7.78
C ILE A 68 1.24 4.87 -8.07
N SER A 69 1.85 5.49 -7.06
CA SER A 69 3.16 6.13 -7.21
C SER A 69 4.23 5.12 -7.62
N THR A 70 4.23 3.93 -7.01
CA THR A 70 5.14 2.84 -7.34
C THR A 70 4.92 2.37 -8.78
N LEU A 71 3.67 2.19 -9.20
CA LEU A 71 3.32 1.83 -10.57
C LEU A 71 3.85 2.86 -11.57
N LEU A 72 3.66 4.15 -11.30
CA LEU A 72 4.14 5.22 -12.18
C LEU A 72 5.66 5.26 -12.27
N VAL A 73 6.38 5.00 -11.17
CA VAL A 73 7.85 4.87 -11.17
C VAL A 73 8.27 3.69 -12.03
N VAL A 74 7.67 2.52 -11.81
CA VAL A 74 8.04 1.29 -12.52
C VAL A 74 7.70 1.38 -14.01
N ALA A 75 6.55 1.93 -14.36
CA ALA A 75 6.15 2.11 -15.76
C ALA A 75 7.03 3.15 -16.50
N ARG A 76 7.67 4.07 -15.78
CA ARG A 76 8.55 5.12 -16.33
C ARG A 76 10.03 4.86 -16.06
N MET A 77 10.46 3.60 -15.99
CA MET A 77 11.85 3.17 -15.73
C MET A 77 12.93 3.91 -16.55
N THR A 78 12.60 4.47 -17.71
CA THR A 78 13.54 5.18 -18.59
C THR A 78 13.68 6.69 -18.31
N GLN A 79 12.82 7.28 -17.47
CA GLN A 79 12.80 8.72 -17.21
C GLN A 79 12.63 8.97 -15.70
N PRO A 80 13.65 9.52 -14.99
CA PRO A 80 13.50 9.89 -13.59
C PRO A 80 12.46 11.01 -13.48
N ALA A 81 11.24 10.65 -13.10
CA ALA A 81 10.17 11.61 -12.87
C ALA A 81 10.59 12.53 -11.71
N LYS A 82 10.76 13.82 -12.02
CA LYS A 82 10.96 14.87 -11.01
C LYS A 82 9.59 15.35 -10.57
N ILE A 83 9.27 15.18 -9.30
CA ILE A 83 8.01 15.67 -8.74
C ILE A 83 8.30 16.91 -7.87
N SER A 84 7.46 17.92 -7.95
CA SER A 84 7.57 19.12 -7.12
C SER A 84 7.09 18.83 -5.70
N ARG A 85 7.67 19.49 -4.69
CA ARG A 85 7.18 19.43 -3.29
C ARG A 85 5.69 19.78 -3.18
N LEU A 86 5.23 20.71 -4.00
CA LEU A 86 3.80 21.08 -4.03
C LEU A 86 2.93 19.91 -4.49
N GLN A 87 3.38 19.16 -5.52
CA GLN A 87 2.65 17.99 -6.01
C GLN A 87 2.60 16.88 -4.96
N ILE A 88 3.69 16.67 -4.20
CA ILE A 88 3.72 15.73 -3.06
C ILE A 88 2.68 16.11 -2.01
N ILE A 89 2.64 17.39 -1.63
CA ILE A 89 1.66 17.91 -0.66
C ILE A 89 0.24 17.73 -1.20
N CYS A 90 -0.01 18.06 -2.47
CA CYS A 90 -1.33 17.86 -3.09
C CYS A 90 -1.76 16.39 -3.08
N VAL A 91 -0.85 15.44 -3.36
CA VAL A 91 -1.13 14.00 -3.27
C VAL A 91 -1.45 13.60 -1.83
N CYS A 92 -0.62 14.00 -0.86
CA CYS A 92 -0.86 13.71 0.56
C CYS A 92 -2.13 14.38 1.10
N LEU A 93 -2.56 15.53 0.56
CA LEU A 93 -3.84 16.14 0.94
C LEU A 93 -5.03 15.43 0.26
N SER A 94 -4.86 14.94 -0.96
CA SER A 94 -5.92 14.27 -1.70
C SER A 94 -6.40 12.97 -1.03
N VAL A 95 -5.50 12.25 -0.34
CA VAL A 95 -5.86 11.02 0.38
C VAL A 95 -6.79 11.26 1.58
N TRP A 96 -6.91 12.50 2.07
CA TRP A 96 -7.80 12.85 3.18
C TRP A 96 -9.23 13.18 2.75
N ILE A 97 -9.47 13.44 1.46
CA ILE A 97 -10.78 13.90 0.98
C ILE A 97 -11.88 12.87 1.30
N ILE A 98 -11.69 11.61 0.92
CA ILE A 98 -12.68 10.56 1.17
C ILE A 98 -12.81 10.22 2.67
N PRO A 99 -11.73 10.03 3.44
CA PRO A 99 -11.83 9.80 4.88
C PRO A 99 -12.55 10.90 5.65
N LEU A 100 -12.24 12.18 5.37
CA LEU A 100 -12.86 13.31 6.05
C LEU A 100 -14.32 13.46 5.69
N THR A 101 -14.68 13.28 4.41
CA THR A 101 -16.08 13.36 3.97
C THR A 101 -16.91 12.25 4.59
N THR A 102 -16.51 10.99 4.45
CA THR A 102 -17.24 9.85 5.00
C THR A 102 -17.33 9.89 6.53
N GLY A 103 -16.24 10.27 7.22
CA GLY A 103 -16.22 10.46 8.67
C GLY A 103 -17.17 11.55 9.14
N THR A 104 -17.12 12.72 8.49
CA THR A 104 -17.97 13.85 8.86
C THR A 104 -19.44 13.58 8.55
N VAL A 105 -19.75 12.94 7.42
CA VAL A 105 -21.12 12.53 7.08
C VAL A 105 -21.69 11.58 8.14
N ALA A 106 -20.94 10.53 8.52
CA ALA A 106 -21.39 9.60 9.55
C ALA A 106 -21.62 10.30 10.91
N THR A 107 -20.76 11.24 11.29
CA THR A 107 -20.94 12.02 12.53
C THR A 107 -22.13 12.99 12.43
N ALA A 108 -22.31 13.67 11.30
CA ALA A 108 -23.41 14.61 11.07
C ALA A 108 -24.78 13.92 11.08
N LEU A 109 -24.84 12.66 10.63
CA LEU A 109 -26.04 11.83 10.71
C LEU A 109 -26.34 11.32 12.13
N GLY A 110 -25.47 11.59 13.11
CA GLY A 110 -25.68 11.19 14.50
C GLY A 110 -25.58 9.68 14.76
N VAL A 111 -25.03 8.91 13.81
CA VAL A 111 -25.00 7.44 13.87
C VAL A 111 -23.75 6.87 14.55
N MET A 112 -22.88 7.71 15.11
CA MET A 112 -21.69 7.27 15.85
C MET A 112 -22.08 6.88 17.29
N VAL A 113 -22.13 5.57 17.55
CA VAL A 113 -22.58 4.99 18.82
C VAL A 113 -21.61 3.91 19.31
N PRO A 114 -21.67 3.50 20.58
CA PRO A 114 -20.93 2.33 21.06
C PRO A 114 -21.34 1.08 20.28
N VAL A 115 -20.35 0.32 19.80
CA VAL A 115 -20.56 -0.93 19.08
C VAL A 115 -19.83 -2.04 19.83
N ASN A 116 -20.48 -3.17 20.09
CA ASN A 116 -19.89 -4.30 20.81
C ASN A 116 -19.23 -3.93 22.16
N ASN A 117 -19.70 -2.84 22.77
CA ASN A 117 -19.25 -2.27 24.04
C ASN A 117 -17.76 -1.88 24.16
N ASN A 118 -16.92 -2.05 23.12
CA ASN A 118 -15.47 -1.85 23.22
C ASN A 118 -14.88 -0.75 22.30
N TRP A 119 -15.67 -0.20 21.38
CA TRP A 119 -15.31 0.97 20.59
C TRP A 119 -16.54 1.79 20.17
N CYS A 120 -16.33 2.97 19.63
CA CYS A 120 -17.38 3.83 19.08
C CYS A 120 -17.28 3.88 17.56
N TRP A 121 -18.38 3.61 16.87
CA TRP A 121 -18.40 3.59 15.41
C TRP A 121 -19.84 3.73 14.86
N ILE A 122 -20.02 3.65 13.54
CA ILE A 122 -21.33 3.70 12.89
C ILE A 122 -22.23 2.59 13.46
N ALA A 123 -23.47 2.91 13.79
CA ALA A 123 -24.44 2.00 14.40
C ALA A 123 -24.55 0.64 13.69
N ALA A 124 -24.75 -0.43 14.47
CA ALA A 124 -24.69 -1.81 13.97
C ALA A 124 -25.88 -2.22 13.10
N ASP A 125 -27.04 -1.60 13.35
CA ASP A 125 -28.27 -1.71 12.56
C ASP A 125 -28.16 -1.00 11.21
N ARG A 126 -27.32 0.04 11.10
CA ARG A 126 -27.07 0.81 9.86
C ARG A 126 -26.01 0.17 8.98
N THR A 127 -26.29 -1.07 8.55
CA THR A 127 -25.42 -1.81 7.63
C THR A 127 -25.25 -1.10 6.28
N ASP A 128 -26.31 -0.45 5.80
CA ASP A 128 -26.32 0.45 4.64
C ASP A 128 -25.18 1.47 4.70
N LEU A 129 -25.11 2.24 5.80
CA LEU A 129 -24.12 3.30 5.99
C LEU A 129 -22.72 2.72 6.20
N ARG A 130 -22.60 1.58 6.91
CA ARG A 130 -21.31 0.91 7.09
C ARG A 130 -20.69 0.48 5.77
N TYR A 131 -21.49 0.01 4.81
CA TYR A 131 -21.00 -0.32 3.48
C TYR A 131 -20.76 0.92 2.61
N ALA A 132 -21.69 1.87 2.58
CA ALA A 132 -21.57 3.07 1.75
C ALA A 132 -20.41 3.98 2.18
N LEU A 133 -20.18 4.14 3.49
CA LEU A 133 -19.21 5.09 4.03
C LEU A 133 -17.88 4.46 4.43
N THR A 134 -17.80 3.12 4.50
CA THR A 134 -16.56 2.46 4.95
C THR A 134 -16.24 1.20 4.13
N HIS A 135 -17.02 0.13 4.27
CA HIS A 135 -16.62 -1.19 3.74
C HIS A 135 -16.50 -1.21 2.22
N GLY A 136 -17.37 -0.50 1.49
CA GLY A 136 -17.29 -0.40 0.04
C GLY A 136 -15.98 0.22 -0.43
N TRP A 137 -15.58 1.35 0.16
CA TRP A 137 -14.29 2.00 -0.11
C TRP A 137 -13.11 1.11 0.23
N ARG A 138 -13.17 0.44 1.39
CA ARG A 138 -12.14 -0.51 1.83
C ARG A 138 -11.95 -1.66 0.85
N LEU A 139 -13.05 -2.27 0.39
CA LEU A 139 -13.01 -3.32 -0.61
C LEU A 139 -12.43 -2.81 -1.94
N ALA A 140 -12.87 -1.63 -2.40
CA ALA A 140 -12.36 -1.02 -3.61
C ALA A 140 -10.85 -0.76 -3.55
N VAL A 141 -10.35 -0.17 -2.45
CA VAL A 141 -8.91 0.05 -2.22
C VAL A 141 -8.14 -1.26 -2.21
N PHE A 142 -8.65 -2.29 -1.53
CA PHE A 142 -8.02 -3.61 -1.50
C PHE A 142 -7.86 -4.21 -2.89
N PHE A 143 -8.94 -4.26 -3.68
CA PHE A 143 -8.89 -4.82 -5.03
C PHE A 143 -8.00 -4.00 -5.97
N LEU A 144 -8.10 -2.67 -5.94
CA LEU A 144 -7.23 -1.80 -6.73
C LEU A 144 -5.76 -1.99 -6.39
N THR A 145 -5.43 -2.08 -5.11
CA THR A 145 -4.07 -2.36 -4.62
C THR A 145 -3.58 -3.70 -5.16
N VAL A 146 -4.36 -4.78 -5.00
CA VAL A 146 -4.00 -6.12 -5.52
C VAL A 146 -3.76 -6.09 -7.03
N LEU A 147 -4.62 -5.43 -7.81
CA LEU A 147 -4.49 -5.31 -9.25
C LEU A 147 -3.22 -4.53 -9.65
N ILE A 148 -2.94 -3.41 -8.97
CA ILE A 148 -1.73 -2.63 -9.20
C ILE A 148 -0.48 -3.47 -8.96
N TYR A 149 -0.40 -4.19 -7.84
CA TYR A 149 0.78 -5.00 -7.53
C TYR A 149 0.92 -6.23 -8.43
N ALA A 150 -0.19 -6.87 -8.79
CA ALA A 150 -0.19 -7.94 -9.78
C ALA A 150 0.33 -7.44 -11.14
N TYR A 151 -0.10 -6.25 -11.56
CA TYR A 151 0.39 -5.62 -12.79
C TYR A 151 1.87 -5.25 -12.70
N ILE A 152 2.33 -4.64 -11.59
CA ILE A 152 3.75 -4.30 -11.39
C ILE A 152 4.60 -5.57 -11.49
N TYR A 153 4.18 -6.65 -10.83
CA TYR A 153 4.89 -7.93 -10.89
C TYR A 153 4.92 -8.48 -12.31
N TRP A 154 3.78 -8.51 -13.00
CA TRP A 154 3.69 -8.97 -14.38
C TRP A 154 4.55 -8.12 -15.34
N PHE A 155 4.48 -6.80 -15.24
CA PHE A 155 5.26 -5.85 -16.04
C PHE A 155 6.76 -6.09 -15.84
N PHE A 156 7.19 -6.20 -14.58
CA PHE A 156 8.58 -6.47 -14.23
C PHE A 156 9.05 -7.79 -14.84
N GLN A 157 8.29 -8.87 -14.68
CA GLN A 157 8.63 -10.19 -15.24
C GLN A 157 8.72 -10.17 -16.76
N ARG A 158 7.79 -9.48 -17.44
CA ARG A 158 7.76 -9.40 -18.90
C ARG A 158 8.92 -8.58 -19.43
N HIS A 159 9.17 -7.39 -18.88
CA HIS A 159 10.26 -6.51 -19.32
C HIS A 159 11.64 -7.14 -19.08
N MET A 160 11.81 -7.86 -17.97
CA MET A 160 13.03 -8.63 -17.69
C MET A 160 13.23 -9.78 -18.68
N LYS A 161 12.19 -10.56 -18.98
CA LYS A 161 12.29 -11.62 -19.99
C LYS A 161 12.60 -11.08 -21.39
N SER A 162 12.01 -9.94 -21.78
CA SER A 162 12.31 -9.29 -23.05
C SER A 162 13.77 -8.85 -23.17
N MET A 163 14.38 -8.36 -22.08
CA MET A 163 15.80 -7.96 -22.06
C MET A 163 16.75 -9.16 -22.04
N LEU A 164 16.35 -10.28 -21.43
CA LEU A 164 17.13 -11.53 -21.44
C LEU A 164 17.06 -12.26 -22.79
N ILE A 165 15.93 -12.16 -23.51
CA ILE A 165 15.74 -12.79 -24.83
C ILE A 165 16.28 -11.90 -25.96
N ALA A 166 16.44 -10.59 -25.74
CA ALA A 166 17.07 -9.68 -26.69
C ALA A 166 18.61 -9.80 -26.75
N GLU A 167 19.21 -10.75 -26.00
CA GLU A 167 20.57 -11.20 -26.31
C GLU A 167 20.53 -11.96 -27.64
N PRO A 168 21.22 -11.49 -28.70
CA PRO A 168 21.12 -12.12 -29.99
C PRO A 168 21.74 -13.51 -29.90
N ARG A 169 20.92 -14.50 -30.19
CA ARG A 169 21.27 -15.81 -30.75
C ARG A 169 22.27 -15.61 -31.92
N SER A 170 23.55 -15.45 -31.59
CA SER A 170 24.65 -15.26 -32.55
C SER A 170 25.81 -16.22 -32.28
N GLU A 171 25.55 -17.36 -31.63
CA GLU A 171 26.55 -18.42 -31.43
C GLU A 171 26.09 -19.80 -31.93
N ALA A 172 24.98 -19.88 -32.68
CA ALA A 172 24.47 -21.15 -33.18
C ALA A 172 24.15 -21.10 -34.69
N GLU A 173 25.15 -20.75 -35.51
CA GLU A 173 25.25 -21.19 -36.90
C GLU A 173 26.72 -21.14 -37.29
N GLY A 174 27.46 -22.20 -36.93
CA GLY A 174 28.72 -22.49 -37.57
C GLY A 174 28.44 -23.34 -38.81
N GLU A 175 28.66 -22.81 -40.01
CA GLU A 175 29.34 -23.56 -41.08
C GLU A 175 29.91 -22.65 -42.19
N LEU A 176 31.26 -22.59 -42.19
CA LEU A 176 32.21 -22.51 -43.32
C LEU A 176 32.14 -21.38 -44.39
N LEU A 177 33.12 -20.44 -44.37
CA LEU A 177 34.08 -20.05 -45.46
C LEU A 177 34.71 -18.64 -45.24
N PRO A 178 35.87 -18.31 -45.88
CA PRO A 178 37.06 -17.84 -45.17
C PRO A 178 37.31 -16.33 -45.15
N GLN A 179 38.21 -15.97 -44.22
CA GLN A 179 38.74 -14.66 -43.86
C GLN A 179 38.99 -13.71 -45.04
N ALA A 180 38.36 -12.52 -44.96
CA ALA A 180 38.86 -11.30 -45.56
C ALA A 180 38.90 -10.21 -44.49
N SER A 181 40.10 -9.67 -44.31
CA SER A 181 40.54 -8.57 -43.46
C SER A 181 39.65 -7.32 -43.49
N ALA A 182 39.27 -6.83 -42.31
CA ALA A 182 39.07 -5.41 -42.03
C ALA A 182 39.27 -5.16 -40.53
N GLU A 183 40.35 -4.43 -40.22
CA GLU A 183 40.65 -3.89 -38.89
C GLU A 183 39.61 -2.83 -38.49
N GLY A 184 39.31 -2.76 -37.19
CA GLY A 184 38.78 -1.57 -36.54
C GLY A 184 37.26 -1.53 -36.35
N GLY A 185 36.76 -2.04 -35.21
CA GLY A 185 35.39 -1.71 -34.79
C GLY A 185 34.78 -2.54 -33.65
N THR A 186 35.34 -3.71 -33.34
CA THR A 186 34.71 -4.68 -32.42
C THR A 186 34.79 -4.32 -30.94
N GLY A 187 35.71 -3.42 -30.54
CA GLY A 187 35.83 -2.98 -29.15
C GLY A 187 34.67 -2.10 -28.69
N TYR A 188 34.32 -1.06 -29.47
CA TYR A 188 33.35 -0.04 -29.06
C TYR A 188 31.92 -0.58 -28.89
N THR A 189 31.48 -1.51 -29.73
CA THR A 189 30.15 -2.12 -29.66
C THR A 189 30.04 -3.09 -28.48
N SER A 190 31.10 -3.85 -28.17
CA SER A 190 31.17 -4.74 -27.01
C SER A 190 31.13 -3.95 -25.68
N PHE A 191 31.93 -2.88 -25.56
CA PHE A 191 31.93 -2.02 -24.37
C PHE A 191 30.60 -1.27 -24.16
N ALA A 192 29.96 -0.78 -25.24
CA ALA A 192 28.66 -0.13 -25.15
C ALA A 192 27.55 -1.11 -24.71
N ASN A 193 27.56 -2.35 -25.22
CA ASN A 193 26.62 -3.40 -24.82
C ASN A 193 26.82 -3.82 -23.35
N ASP A 194 28.06 -3.90 -22.89
CA ASP A 194 28.36 -4.22 -21.49
C ASP A 194 27.94 -3.10 -20.52
N ASP A 195 28.08 -1.83 -20.89
CA ASP A 195 27.65 -0.71 -20.05
C ASP A 195 26.12 -0.61 -19.98
N ILE A 196 25.41 -0.87 -21.09
CA ILE A 196 23.94 -0.98 -21.12
C ILE A 196 23.47 -2.15 -20.25
N ARG A 197 24.12 -3.33 -20.32
CA ARG A 197 23.80 -4.50 -19.50
C ARG A 197 24.05 -4.24 -18.02
N LYS A 198 25.18 -3.60 -17.67
CA LYS A 198 25.49 -3.19 -16.29
C LYS A 198 24.50 -2.17 -15.76
N ARG A 199 24.08 -1.17 -16.56
CA ARG A 199 23.02 -0.21 -16.20
C ARG A 199 21.68 -0.90 -15.99
N SER A 200 21.29 -1.82 -16.87
CA SER A 200 20.06 -2.59 -16.73
C SER A 200 20.05 -3.46 -15.47
N GLN A 201 21.14 -4.18 -15.19
CA GLN A 201 21.28 -4.99 -13.97
C GLN A 201 21.38 -4.13 -12.69
N LYS A 202 21.95 -2.92 -12.77
CA LYS A 202 21.98 -1.98 -11.65
C LYS A 202 20.58 -1.43 -11.38
N MET A 203 19.88 -1.02 -12.42
CA MET A 203 18.49 -0.56 -12.36
C MET A 203 17.56 -1.68 -11.89
N GLU A 204 17.78 -2.93 -12.31
CA GLU A 204 17.04 -4.10 -11.80
C GLU A 204 17.30 -4.30 -10.31
N ARG A 205 18.55 -4.23 -9.86
CA ARG A 205 18.88 -4.33 -8.44
C ARG A 205 18.29 -3.17 -7.64
N GLU A 206 18.27 -1.97 -8.20
CA GLU A 206 17.67 -0.78 -7.59
C GLU A 206 16.14 -0.88 -7.54
N VAL A 207 15.48 -1.40 -8.58
CA VAL A 207 14.03 -1.60 -8.63
C VAL A 207 13.61 -2.78 -7.77
N ARG A 208 14.31 -3.92 -7.81
CA ARG A 208 14.07 -5.03 -6.87
C ARG A 208 14.29 -4.55 -5.44
N ARG A 209 15.29 -3.69 -5.19
CA ARG A 209 15.42 -3.00 -3.90
C ARG A 209 14.19 -2.16 -3.64
N MET A 210 13.77 -1.25 -4.51
CA MET A 210 12.57 -0.42 -4.29
C MET A 210 11.31 -1.28 -4.05
N LEU A 211 11.15 -2.41 -4.74
CA LEU A 211 10.02 -3.34 -4.60
C LEU A 211 10.07 -4.11 -3.27
N VAL A 212 11.24 -4.64 -2.88
CA VAL A 212 11.47 -5.33 -1.60
C VAL A 212 11.38 -4.34 -0.42
N LEU A 213 11.85 -3.10 -0.62
CA LEU A 213 11.73 -1.99 0.33
C LEU A 213 10.29 -1.45 0.41
N ASN A 214 9.43 -1.83 -0.54
CA ASN A 214 7.98 -1.67 -0.53
C ASN A 214 7.28 -2.99 -0.10
N GLY A 215 7.72 -3.65 0.97
CA GLY A 215 7.03 -4.83 1.54
C GLY A 215 5.66 -4.53 2.19
N TYR A 216 5.38 -3.26 2.45
CA TYR A 216 4.14 -2.72 3.03
C TYR A 216 2.84 -3.21 2.38
N PRO A 217 2.70 -3.24 1.05
CA PRO A 217 1.46 -3.64 0.38
C PRO A 217 1.25 -5.16 0.42
N ILE A 218 2.33 -5.95 0.44
CA ILE A 218 2.25 -7.40 0.62
C ILE A 218 1.76 -7.70 2.04
N LEU A 219 2.38 -7.07 3.04
CA LEU A 219 1.94 -7.17 4.44
C LEU A 219 0.50 -6.67 4.63
N TYR A 220 0.14 -5.56 3.98
CA TYR A 220 -1.22 -5.05 3.97
C TYR A 220 -2.21 -6.09 3.43
N VAL A 221 -1.94 -6.66 2.24
CA VAL A 221 -2.81 -7.68 1.64
C VAL A 221 -2.94 -8.89 2.57
N ILE A 222 -1.84 -9.37 3.15
CA ILE A 222 -1.85 -10.50 4.10
C ILE A 222 -2.71 -10.18 5.33
N LEU A 223 -2.50 -9.03 5.96
CA LEU A 223 -3.25 -8.61 7.15
C LEU A 223 -4.73 -8.35 6.85
N TRP A 224 -5.08 -8.07 5.60
CA TRP A 224 -6.44 -7.80 5.17
C TRP A 224 -7.24 -9.03 4.77
N ILE A 225 -6.62 -10.10 4.28
CA ILE A 225 -7.32 -11.33 3.85
C ILE A 225 -8.31 -11.85 4.92
N PRO A 226 -7.94 -11.97 6.22
CA PRO A 226 -8.87 -12.41 7.26
C PRO A 226 -10.07 -11.46 7.41
N GLY A 227 -9.82 -10.14 7.42
CA GLY A 227 -10.85 -9.11 7.52
C GLY A 227 -11.82 -9.12 6.35
N ILE A 228 -11.33 -9.27 5.12
CA ILE A 228 -12.17 -9.35 3.91
C ILE A 228 -13.04 -10.60 3.93
N THR A 229 -12.48 -11.75 4.32
CA THR A 229 -13.22 -13.01 4.40
C THR A 229 -14.43 -12.87 5.32
N SER A 230 -14.23 -12.30 6.52
CA SER A 230 -15.33 -12.02 7.45
C SER A 230 -16.39 -11.08 6.88
N ARG A 231 -16.03 -10.16 5.97
CA ARG A 231 -16.94 -9.16 5.38
C ARG A 231 -17.69 -9.68 4.16
N LEU A 232 -17.07 -10.55 3.37
CA LEU A 232 -17.75 -11.27 2.29
C LEU A 232 -18.79 -12.25 2.86
N ILE A 233 -18.48 -12.90 3.97
CA ILE A 233 -19.43 -13.79 4.67
C ILE A 233 -20.64 -12.98 5.19
N GLN A 234 -20.43 -11.77 5.72
CA GLN A 234 -21.53 -10.85 6.09
C GLN A 234 -22.39 -10.45 4.89
N ALA A 235 -21.76 -10.13 3.76
CA ALA A 235 -22.48 -9.76 2.54
C ALA A 235 -23.28 -10.92 1.94
N SER A 236 -22.88 -12.19 2.18
CA SER A 236 -23.58 -13.38 1.69
C SER A 236 -24.89 -13.71 2.43
N GLY A 237 -25.26 -12.94 3.46
CA GLY A 237 -26.46 -13.18 4.27
C GLY A 237 -26.28 -14.17 5.43
N ASN A 238 -25.08 -14.77 5.58
CA ASN A 238 -24.75 -15.70 6.66
C ASN A 238 -24.42 -14.99 7.98
N ASN A 239 -25.35 -14.16 8.45
CA ASN A 239 -25.18 -13.27 9.60
C ASN A 239 -24.91 -14.02 10.92
N ALA A 240 -25.44 -15.23 11.08
CA ALA A 240 -25.20 -16.08 12.25
C ALA A 240 -23.74 -16.53 12.38
N VAL A 241 -23.08 -16.86 11.25
CA VAL A 241 -21.66 -17.25 11.20
C VAL A 241 -20.77 -16.01 11.31
N ALA A 242 -21.18 -14.92 10.67
CA ALA A 242 -20.51 -13.62 10.71
C ALA A 242 -20.40 -13.02 12.12
N SER A 243 -21.41 -13.22 12.97
CA SER A 243 -21.44 -12.72 14.34
C SER A 243 -20.63 -13.60 15.32
N SER A 244 -20.07 -14.73 14.86
CA SER A 244 -19.25 -15.58 15.71
C SER A 244 -18.00 -14.84 16.22
N ARG A 245 -17.63 -15.11 17.49
CA ARG A 245 -16.43 -14.54 18.13
C ARG A 245 -15.15 -14.82 17.31
N VAL A 246 -15.14 -15.94 16.60
CA VAL A 246 -14.03 -16.35 15.72
C VAL A 246 -13.91 -15.40 14.52
N LEU A 247 -15.00 -15.08 13.82
CA LEU A 247 -14.96 -14.16 12.67
C LEU A 247 -14.70 -12.70 13.06
N MET A 248 -15.11 -12.29 14.27
CA MET A 248 -14.71 -11.00 14.84
C MET A 248 -13.22 -10.98 15.18
N GLY A 249 -12.68 -12.07 15.72
CA GLY A 249 -11.24 -12.24 15.96
C GLY A 249 -10.42 -12.09 14.68
N LEU A 250 -10.90 -12.59 13.54
CA LEU A 250 -10.23 -12.43 12.24
C LEU A 250 -10.09 -10.95 11.82
N GLN A 251 -10.92 -10.03 12.32
CA GLN A 251 -10.77 -8.61 11.99
C GLN A 251 -9.61 -7.93 12.74
N THR A 252 -9.11 -8.54 13.81
CA THR A 252 -7.99 -7.99 14.60
C THR A 252 -6.68 -7.94 13.81
N SER A 253 -6.53 -8.78 12.77
CA SER A 253 -5.36 -8.75 11.88
C SER A 253 -5.12 -7.35 11.29
N THR A 254 -6.20 -6.63 10.94
CA THR A 254 -6.12 -5.29 10.36
C THR A 254 -5.61 -4.22 11.34
N GLN A 255 -5.66 -4.49 12.65
CA GLN A 255 -5.11 -3.57 13.67
C GLN A 255 -3.59 -3.60 13.71
N PHE A 256 -2.96 -4.65 13.18
CA PHE A 256 -1.50 -4.78 13.11
C PHE A 256 -0.89 -4.08 11.89
N VAL A 257 -1.69 -3.45 11.03
CA VAL A 257 -1.20 -2.73 9.84
C VAL A 257 -0.20 -1.65 10.23
N GLY A 258 -0.51 -0.84 11.24
CA GLY A 258 0.40 0.21 11.72
C GLY A 258 1.73 -0.33 12.26
N LEU A 259 1.69 -1.45 12.99
CA LEU A 259 2.89 -2.14 13.46
C LEU A 259 3.72 -2.68 12.29
N ALA A 260 3.07 -3.33 11.32
CA ALA A 260 3.74 -3.85 10.14
C ALA A 260 4.40 -2.73 9.32
N ASN A 261 3.72 -1.59 9.18
CA ASN A 261 4.26 -0.41 8.51
C ASN A 261 5.50 0.13 9.26
N ALA A 262 5.41 0.29 10.58
CA ALA A 262 6.52 0.77 11.41
C ALA A 262 7.74 -0.17 11.36
N VAL A 263 7.53 -1.49 11.49
CA VAL A 263 8.61 -2.50 11.43
C VAL A 263 9.28 -2.48 10.06
N THR A 264 8.50 -2.45 8.98
CA THR A 264 9.05 -2.41 7.62
C THR A 264 9.84 -1.12 7.38
N TYR A 265 9.41 0.00 7.98
CA TYR A 265 10.13 1.27 7.91
C TYR A 265 11.46 1.22 8.66
N GLY A 266 11.44 0.79 9.92
CA GLY A 266 12.63 0.68 10.74
C GLY A 266 13.67 -0.24 10.11
N TRP A 267 13.24 -1.41 9.60
CA TRP A 267 14.12 -2.35 8.92
C TRP A 267 14.78 -1.75 7.66
N ASN A 268 13.99 -1.02 6.86
CA ASN A 268 14.45 -0.35 5.65
C ASN A 268 15.49 0.74 5.98
N GLN A 269 15.25 1.55 7.02
CA GLN A 269 16.17 2.60 7.46
C GLN A 269 17.50 2.01 7.96
N GLN A 270 17.46 0.97 8.78
CA GLN A 270 18.67 0.32 9.29
C GLN A 270 19.52 -0.28 8.17
N TRP A 271 18.88 -0.89 7.17
CA TRP A 271 19.55 -1.39 5.96
C TRP A 271 20.18 -0.30 5.09
N ARG A 272 19.68 0.95 5.14
CA ARG A 272 20.26 2.10 4.43
C ARG A 272 21.44 2.73 5.17
N GLN A 273 21.44 2.69 6.51
CA GLN A 273 22.49 3.28 7.35
C GLN A 273 23.68 2.33 7.59
N GLY A 274 23.48 1.02 7.46
CA GLY A 274 24.55 0.00 7.56
C GLY A 274 25.41 -0.17 6.30
N ARG A 275 25.43 0.80 5.38
CA ARG A 275 26.34 0.86 4.23
C ARG A 275 26.99 2.23 4.11
#